data_AF-A0A7C2UDI5-F1
#
_entry.id   AF-A0A7C2UDI5-F1
#
_cell.length_a   1.000
_cell.length_b   1.000
_cell.length_c   1.000
_cell.angle_alpha   90.00
_cell.angle_beta   90.00
_cell.angle_gamma   90.00
#
_symmetry.space_group_name_H-M   'P 1'
#
loop_
_entity.id
_entity.type
_entity.pdbx_description
1 polymer ?
#
loop_
_entity_poly.entity_id
_entity_poly.type
_entity_poly.pdbx_seq_one_letter_code
_entity_poly.pdbx_strand_id
1 'polypeptide(L)'
;MAETIRAGAPVGFIGLGIMGAAMARNLMQAGFKVHAHNRSRAKAEALAREGAAACATPADVAQASVAIVLCLPDAADVEQVLFGETGIVRDALLGGSAQSFLLQNHGKRLLDGALAPGFRASLMWKDIELALNAGRETGAFMPVTALGAQMLAALCNLRCGELGPVFEELSGLRR
;
A
#
# COMPACT_ATOMS: atom_id res chain seq x y z
N MET A 1 16.59 -17.86 -6.17
CA MET A 1 16.01 -18.90 -5.29
C MET A 1 15.20 -18.19 -4.22
N ALA A 2 13.88 -18.40 -4.16
CA ALA A 2 13.04 -17.79 -3.12
C ALA A 2 13.32 -18.49 -1.78
N GLU A 3 13.68 -17.72 -0.77
CA GLU A 3 13.92 -18.23 0.59
C GLU A 3 12.58 -18.72 1.17
N THR A 4 12.48 -20.01 1.47
CA THR A 4 11.25 -20.60 2.01
C THR A 4 11.02 -20.11 3.44
N ILE A 5 9.83 -19.61 3.75
CA ILE A 5 9.44 -19.20 5.11
C ILE A 5 9.42 -20.43 6.02
N ARG A 6 10.22 -20.41 7.11
CA ARG A 6 10.40 -21.55 8.05
C ARG A 6 9.74 -21.31 9.41
N ALA A 7 9.56 -22.38 10.18
CA ALA A 7 9.12 -22.31 11.57
C ALA A 7 9.96 -21.28 12.37
N GLY A 8 9.30 -20.48 13.20
CA GLY A 8 9.87 -19.35 13.92
C GLY A 8 9.76 -17.99 13.20
N ALA A 9 9.47 -17.98 11.89
CA ALA A 9 9.25 -16.75 11.14
C ALA A 9 7.98 -16.03 11.61
N PRO A 10 7.96 -14.68 11.60
CA PRO A 10 6.78 -13.93 11.99
C PRO A 10 5.77 -13.86 10.84
N VAL A 11 4.54 -14.32 11.09
CA VAL A 11 3.45 -14.34 10.12
C VAL A 11 2.26 -13.56 10.64
N GLY A 12 1.65 -12.78 9.77
CA GLY A 12 0.49 -11.97 10.05
C GLY A 12 -0.80 -12.70 9.75
N PHE A 13 -1.80 -12.53 10.59
CA PHE A 13 -3.14 -13.06 10.34
C PHE A 13 -4.20 -12.00 10.63
N ILE A 14 -4.96 -11.63 9.60
CA ILE A 14 -6.01 -10.62 9.72
C ILE A 14 -7.37 -11.23 9.38
N GLY A 15 -8.30 -11.12 10.33
CA GLY A 15 -9.62 -11.74 10.26
C GLY A 15 -9.69 -13.01 11.09
N LEU A 16 -10.21 -12.88 12.31
CA LEU A 16 -10.23 -13.95 13.31
C LEU A 16 -11.66 -14.48 13.52
N GLY A 17 -12.34 -14.75 12.40
CA GLY A 17 -13.61 -15.48 12.40
C GLY A 17 -13.45 -16.94 12.80
N ILE A 18 -14.52 -17.74 12.64
CA ILE A 18 -14.48 -19.19 12.95
C ILE A 18 -13.32 -19.88 12.21
N MET A 19 -13.23 -19.64 10.90
CA MET A 19 -12.16 -20.20 10.06
C MET A 19 -10.80 -19.55 10.37
N GLY A 20 -10.74 -18.22 10.42
CA GLY A 20 -9.51 -17.47 10.63
C GLY A 20 -8.78 -17.82 11.92
N ALA A 21 -9.52 -17.91 13.04
CA ALA A 21 -8.93 -18.27 14.33
C ALA A 21 -8.36 -19.69 14.34
N ALA A 22 -9.05 -20.66 13.71
CA ALA A 22 -8.55 -22.03 13.60
C ALA A 22 -7.26 -22.10 12.75
N MET A 23 -7.21 -21.40 11.62
CA MET A 23 -6.01 -21.33 10.79
C MET A 23 -4.83 -20.67 11.53
N ALA A 24 -5.08 -19.58 12.26
CA ALA A 24 -4.05 -18.91 13.04
C ALA A 24 -3.49 -19.82 14.15
N ARG A 25 -4.33 -20.61 14.83
CA ARG A 25 -3.87 -21.62 15.80
C ARG A 25 -3.00 -22.69 15.16
N ASN A 26 -3.37 -23.16 13.97
CA ASN A 26 -2.56 -24.16 13.26
C ASN A 26 -1.18 -23.60 12.90
N LEU A 27 -1.08 -22.33 12.52
CA LEU A 27 0.21 -21.66 12.28
C LEU A 27 1.05 -21.58 13.58
N MET A 28 0.43 -21.25 14.72
CA MET A 28 1.13 -21.27 16.00
C MET A 28 1.62 -22.67 16.38
N GLN A 29 0.80 -23.70 16.19
CA GLN A 29 1.16 -25.10 16.45
C GLN A 29 2.30 -25.59 15.53
N ALA A 30 2.36 -25.08 14.29
CA ALA A 30 3.46 -25.33 13.36
C ALA A 30 4.74 -24.53 13.70
N GLY A 31 4.73 -23.75 14.78
CA GLY A 31 5.89 -23.03 15.31
C GLY A 31 6.10 -21.64 14.73
N PHE A 32 5.13 -21.06 14.01
CA PHE A 32 5.22 -19.66 13.54
C PHE A 32 4.87 -18.67 14.65
N LYS A 33 5.48 -17.48 14.61
CA LYS A 33 5.12 -16.36 15.51
C LYS A 33 3.98 -15.58 14.86
N VAL A 34 2.77 -15.73 15.38
CA VAL A 34 1.58 -15.14 14.76
C VAL A 34 1.30 -13.75 15.30
N HIS A 35 1.32 -12.73 14.44
CA HIS A 35 0.81 -11.38 14.70
C HIS A 35 -0.63 -11.29 14.21
N ALA A 36 -1.57 -11.09 15.12
CA ALA A 36 -3.00 -11.25 14.84
C ALA A 36 -3.75 -9.93 14.96
N HIS A 37 -4.56 -9.60 13.96
CA HIS A 37 -5.48 -8.48 14.01
C HIS A 37 -6.90 -8.90 13.62
N ASN A 38 -7.88 -8.24 14.24
CA ASN A 38 -9.28 -8.37 13.87
C ASN A 38 -10.04 -7.09 14.24
N ARG A 39 -11.04 -6.71 13.44
CA ARG A 39 -11.90 -5.53 13.69
C ARG A 39 -12.43 -5.49 15.13
N SER A 40 -12.94 -6.61 15.62
CA SER A 40 -13.29 -6.77 17.03
C SER A 40 -12.05 -7.17 17.84
N ARG A 41 -11.53 -6.24 18.64
CA ARG A 41 -10.33 -6.40 19.47
C ARG A 41 -10.35 -7.64 20.36
N ALA A 42 -11.50 -7.93 20.97
CA ALA A 42 -11.67 -9.09 21.85
C ALA A 42 -11.28 -10.43 21.20
N LYS A 43 -11.41 -10.58 19.87
CA LYS A 43 -11.02 -11.80 19.16
C LYS A 43 -9.50 -11.93 19.02
N ALA A 44 -8.79 -10.83 18.79
CA ALA A 44 -7.33 -10.82 18.77
C ALA A 44 -6.76 -11.09 20.16
N GLU A 45 -7.38 -10.51 21.20
CA GLU A 45 -6.98 -10.73 22.59
C GLU A 45 -7.26 -12.16 23.07
N ALA A 46 -8.35 -12.78 22.61
CA ALA A 46 -8.62 -14.19 22.87
C ALA A 46 -7.50 -15.08 22.30
N LEU A 47 -7.08 -14.83 21.06
CA LEU A 47 -5.98 -15.58 20.45
C LEU A 47 -4.63 -15.26 21.10
N ALA A 48 -4.44 -14.04 21.60
CA ALA A 48 -3.21 -13.66 22.30
C ALA A 48 -3.01 -14.43 23.62
N ARG A 49 -4.10 -14.75 24.31
CA ARG A 49 -4.05 -15.65 25.48
C ARG A 49 -3.57 -17.07 25.13
N GLU A 50 -3.60 -17.44 23.86
CA GLU A 50 -3.12 -18.73 23.33
C GLU A 50 -1.68 -18.65 22.77
N GLY A 51 -1.06 -17.45 22.75
CA GLY A 51 0.33 -17.25 22.33
C GLY A 51 0.55 -16.38 21.10
N ALA A 52 -0.52 -15.86 20.47
CA ALA A 52 -0.39 -14.87 19.40
C ALA A 52 0.00 -13.48 19.96
N ALA A 53 0.58 -12.63 19.11
CA ALA A 53 0.78 -11.22 19.40
C ALA A 53 -0.40 -10.42 18.84
N ALA A 54 -1.21 -9.79 19.69
CA ALA A 54 -2.34 -8.97 19.25
C ALA A 54 -1.88 -7.59 18.75
N CYS A 55 -2.12 -7.32 17.47
CA CYS A 55 -1.85 -6.06 16.80
C CYS A 55 -3.05 -5.11 16.85
N ALA A 56 -2.82 -3.81 17.04
CA ALA A 56 -3.90 -2.82 17.13
C ALA A 56 -4.48 -2.48 15.77
N THR A 57 -3.66 -2.49 14.72
CA THR A 57 -4.06 -2.18 13.35
C THR A 57 -3.57 -3.22 12.34
N PRO A 58 -4.16 -3.28 11.13
CA PRO A 58 -3.58 -4.04 10.02
C PRO A 58 -2.14 -3.64 9.68
N ALA A 59 -1.82 -2.35 9.77
CA ALA A 59 -0.46 -1.84 9.57
C ALA A 59 0.54 -2.43 10.58
N ASP A 60 0.18 -2.54 11.87
CA ASP A 60 1.05 -3.15 12.88
C ASP A 60 1.39 -4.61 12.53
N VAL A 61 0.43 -5.36 11.97
CA VAL A 61 0.65 -6.74 11.50
C VAL A 61 1.67 -6.75 10.37
N ALA A 62 1.55 -5.80 9.43
CA ALA A 62 2.45 -5.70 8.29
C ALA A 62 3.89 -5.36 8.68
N GLN A 63 4.07 -4.45 9.65
CA GLN A 63 5.40 -4.09 10.16
C GLN A 63 6.08 -5.23 10.89
N ALA A 64 5.31 -6.11 11.54
CA ALA A 64 5.84 -7.17 12.37
C ALA A 64 6.01 -8.52 11.64
N SER A 65 5.52 -8.68 10.39
CA SER A 65 5.39 -9.98 9.73
C SER A 65 6.03 -10.02 8.34
N VAL A 66 6.59 -11.17 7.96
CA VAL A 66 7.18 -11.36 6.61
C VAL A 66 6.17 -11.85 5.57
N ALA A 67 5.03 -12.35 6.02
CA ALA A 67 3.89 -12.73 5.18
C ALA A 67 2.61 -12.50 5.96
N ILE A 68 1.51 -12.14 5.28
CA ILE A 68 0.22 -11.85 5.91
C ILE A 68 -0.87 -12.66 5.21
N VAL A 69 -1.70 -13.34 6.00
CA VAL A 69 -2.91 -14.03 5.53
C VAL A 69 -4.13 -13.20 5.88
N LEU A 70 -5.00 -12.98 4.89
CA LEU A 70 -6.30 -12.32 5.07
C LEU A 70 -7.41 -13.37 5.02
N CYS A 71 -8.30 -13.34 6.00
CA CYS A 71 -9.47 -14.21 6.09
C CYS A 71 -10.71 -13.37 6.45
N LEU A 72 -11.26 -12.69 5.45
CA LEU A 72 -12.29 -11.66 5.63
C LEU A 72 -13.60 -12.03 4.91
N PRO A 73 -14.76 -11.50 5.35
CA PRO A 73 -16.07 -11.84 4.79
C PRO A 73 -16.26 -11.53 3.30
N ASP A 74 -15.80 -10.36 2.85
CA ASP A 74 -16.00 -9.90 1.48
C ASP A 74 -14.90 -8.94 0.99
N ALA A 75 -15.07 -8.44 -0.25
CA ALA A 75 -14.13 -7.54 -0.89
C ALA A 75 -14.02 -6.17 -0.21
N ALA A 76 -15.10 -5.65 0.38
CA ALA A 76 -15.08 -4.34 1.05
C ALA A 76 -14.25 -4.42 2.35
N ASP A 77 -14.36 -5.52 3.10
CA ASP A 77 -13.50 -5.77 4.26
C ASP A 77 -12.01 -5.91 3.84
N VAL A 78 -11.74 -6.56 2.70
CA VAL A 78 -10.37 -6.67 2.14
C VAL A 78 -9.83 -5.29 1.75
N GLU A 79 -10.62 -4.48 1.04
CA GLU A 79 -10.23 -3.14 0.62
C GLU A 79 -9.91 -2.27 1.84
N GLN A 80 -10.73 -2.30 2.88
CA GLN A 80 -10.50 -1.56 4.11
C GLN A 80 -9.21 -1.99 4.82
N VAL A 81 -8.91 -3.29 4.86
CA VAL A 81 -7.68 -3.82 5.49
C VAL A 81 -6.42 -3.51 4.70
N LEU A 82 -6.51 -3.48 3.36
CA LEU A 82 -5.38 -3.17 2.50
C LEU A 82 -5.12 -1.67 2.38
N PHE A 83 -6.17 -0.88 2.15
CA PHE A 83 -6.08 0.52 1.71
C PHE A 83 -6.72 1.52 2.66
N GLY A 84 -7.34 1.08 3.76
CA GLY A 84 -7.89 1.99 4.76
C GLY A 84 -6.83 2.87 5.44
N GLU A 85 -7.25 3.81 6.28
CA GLU A 85 -6.36 4.76 6.95
C GLU A 85 -5.23 4.09 7.77
N THR A 86 -5.46 2.89 8.28
CA THR A 86 -4.46 2.06 8.99
C THR A 86 -4.19 0.74 8.27
N GLY A 87 -4.38 0.74 6.94
CA GLY A 87 -4.25 -0.44 6.08
C GLY A 87 -2.81 -0.88 5.82
N ILE A 88 -2.67 -2.12 5.36
CA ILE A 88 -1.37 -2.77 5.13
C ILE A 88 -0.51 -2.02 4.10
N VAL A 89 -1.10 -1.61 2.98
CA VAL A 89 -0.34 -1.25 1.77
C VAL A 89 0.52 -0.02 1.98
N ARG A 90 -0.03 1.03 2.59
CA ARG A 90 0.73 2.26 2.86
C ARG A 90 1.97 1.92 3.68
N ASP A 91 1.77 1.33 4.85
CA ASP A 91 2.86 1.19 5.83
C ASP A 91 3.85 0.08 5.46
N ALA A 92 3.41 -0.97 4.76
CA ALA A 92 4.31 -1.97 4.18
C ALA A 92 5.25 -1.35 3.12
N LEU A 93 4.73 -0.44 2.28
CA LEU A 93 5.57 0.30 1.32
C LEU A 93 6.51 1.28 2.02
N LEU A 94 6.14 1.77 3.20
CA LEU A 94 7.00 2.59 4.05
C LEU A 94 7.98 1.76 4.92
N GLY A 95 8.03 0.44 4.83
CA GLY A 95 8.92 -0.36 5.69
C GLY A 95 10.28 -0.74 5.09
N GLY A 96 10.47 -0.62 3.78
CA GLY A 96 11.60 -1.26 3.08
C GLY A 96 12.04 -0.59 1.78
N SER A 97 12.72 -1.31 0.90
CA SER A 97 13.32 -0.78 -0.35
C SER A 97 12.32 -0.16 -1.34
N ALA A 98 11.02 -0.35 -1.12
CA ALA A 98 9.93 0.28 -1.88
C ALA A 98 9.44 1.61 -1.25
N GLN A 99 10.15 2.13 -0.23
CA GLN A 99 9.87 3.43 0.38
C GLN A 99 9.80 4.53 -0.68
N SER A 100 8.69 5.27 -0.69
CA SER A 100 8.43 6.36 -1.63
C SER A 100 8.09 7.62 -0.87
N PHE A 101 8.94 8.65 -1.01
CA PHE A 101 8.70 10.00 -0.46
C PHE A 101 7.36 10.59 -0.94
N LEU A 102 7.00 10.33 -2.20
CA LEU A 102 5.70 10.71 -2.76
C LEU A 102 4.55 10.01 -2.03
N LEU A 103 4.67 8.71 -1.72
CA LEU A 103 3.62 7.97 -1.02
C LEU A 103 3.50 8.40 0.45
N GLN A 104 4.61 8.74 1.12
CA GLN A 104 4.59 9.31 2.47
C GLN A 104 3.83 10.63 2.53
N ASN A 105 4.12 11.52 1.58
CA ASN A 105 3.59 12.88 1.61
C ASN A 105 2.19 13.01 1.00
N HIS A 106 1.89 12.22 -0.03
CA HIS A 106 0.62 12.32 -0.77
C HIS A 106 -0.34 11.15 -0.52
N GLY A 107 0.12 10.04 0.06
CA GLY A 107 -0.71 8.84 0.28
C GLY A 107 -1.95 9.12 1.13
N LYS A 108 -1.80 9.80 2.28
CA LYS A 108 -2.94 10.16 3.14
C LYS A 108 -3.95 11.03 2.39
N ARG A 109 -3.48 12.02 1.64
CA ARG A 109 -4.34 12.92 0.84
C ARG A 109 -5.13 12.18 -0.24
N LEU A 110 -4.51 11.19 -0.88
CA LEU A 110 -5.18 10.33 -1.87
C LEU A 110 -6.30 9.51 -1.22
N LEU A 111 -6.04 8.91 -0.05
CA LEU A 111 -7.05 8.15 0.70
C LEU A 111 -8.23 9.01 1.12
N ASP A 112 -7.94 10.22 1.62
CA ASP A 112 -8.92 11.20 2.10
C ASP A 112 -9.67 11.89 0.94
N GLY A 113 -9.34 11.62 -0.33
CA GLY A 113 -9.93 12.30 -1.49
C GLY A 113 -9.53 13.78 -1.60
N ALA A 114 -8.50 14.21 -0.87
CA ALA A 114 -7.98 15.57 -0.86
C ALA A 114 -7.06 15.84 -2.06
N LEU A 115 -7.65 15.75 -3.25
CA LEU A 115 -6.96 15.83 -4.54
C LEU A 115 -6.66 17.25 -5.01
N ALA A 116 -6.97 18.28 -4.20
CA ALA A 116 -6.65 19.66 -4.55
C ALA A 116 -5.15 19.80 -4.94
N PRO A 117 -4.84 20.34 -6.12
CA PRO A 117 -3.47 20.39 -6.63
C PRO A 117 -2.59 21.28 -5.76
N GLY A 118 -1.39 20.79 -5.43
CA GLY A 118 -0.36 21.60 -4.76
C GLY A 118 0.57 22.34 -5.72
N PHE A 119 0.56 21.96 -7.01
CA PHE A 119 1.46 22.47 -8.03
C PHE A 119 0.85 22.30 -9.43
N ARG A 120 1.34 23.08 -10.40
CA ARG A 120 0.77 23.10 -11.77
C ARG A 120 1.40 22.01 -12.63
N ALA A 121 0.57 21.15 -13.21
CA ALA A 121 1.01 20.07 -14.08
C ALA A 121 1.76 20.59 -15.31
N SER A 122 1.36 21.76 -15.83
CA SER A 122 2.02 22.41 -16.98
C SER A 122 3.46 22.84 -16.71
N LEU A 123 3.78 23.23 -15.48
CA LEU A 123 5.16 23.58 -15.10
C LEU A 123 6.02 22.32 -14.98
N MET A 124 5.48 21.25 -14.38
CA MET A 124 6.16 19.96 -14.32
C MET A 124 6.40 19.37 -15.70
N TRP A 125 5.43 19.47 -16.60
CA TRP A 125 5.57 19.03 -17.98
C TRP A 125 6.73 19.77 -18.67
N LYS A 126 6.77 21.11 -18.54
CA LYS A 126 7.86 21.95 -19.07
C LYS A 126 9.22 21.50 -18.54
N ASP A 127 9.37 21.23 -17.24
CA ASP A 127 10.65 20.80 -16.65
C ASP A 127 11.04 19.37 -17.08
N ILE A 128 10.08 18.45 -17.21
CA ILE A 128 10.33 17.10 -17.70
C ILE A 128 10.74 17.09 -19.18
N GLU A 129 10.16 17.96 -20.02
CA GLU A 129 10.59 18.10 -21.42
C GLU A 129 12.04 18.59 -21.52
N LEU A 130 12.46 19.52 -20.65
CA LEU A 130 13.87 19.94 -20.56
C LEU A 130 14.78 18.77 -20.18
N ALA A 131 14.38 17.94 -19.21
CA ALA A 131 15.13 16.74 -18.84
C ALA A 131 15.20 15.71 -19.99
N LEU A 132 14.09 15.51 -20.72
CA LEU A 132 14.05 14.63 -21.89
C LEU A 132 14.97 15.13 -23.01
N ASN A 133 15.00 16.43 -23.27
CA ASN A 133 15.91 17.03 -24.25
C ASN A 133 17.37 16.84 -23.86
N ALA A 134 17.74 17.13 -22.61
CA ALA A 134 19.11 16.90 -22.12
C ALA A 134 19.51 15.42 -22.19
N GLY A 135 18.59 14.49 -21.91
CA GLY A 135 18.89 13.08 -22.05
C GLY A 135 18.98 12.61 -23.50
N ARG A 136 18.27 13.23 -24.44
CA ARG A 136 18.47 12.99 -25.89
C ARG A 136 19.86 13.43 -26.33
N GLU A 137 20.33 14.58 -25.87
CA GLU A 137 21.67 15.09 -26.18
C GLU A 137 22.78 14.19 -25.61
N THR A 138 22.55 13.58 -24.46
CA THR A 138 23.54 12.73 -23.76
C THR A 138 23.38 11.23 -24.05
N GLY A 139 22.33 10.82 -24.74
CA GLY A 139 22.00 9.40 -24.97
C GLY A 139 21.51 8.66 -23.72
N ALA A 140 21.04 9.37 -22.70
CA ALA A 140 20.56 8.79 -21.46
C ALA A 140 19.24 8.00 -21.66
N PHE A 141 19.21 6.75 -21.19
CA PHE A 141 18.02 5.91 -21.24
C PHE A 141 17.02 6.32 -20.13
N MET A 142 15.89 6.91 -20.51
CA MET A 142 14.91 7.50 -19.57
C MET A 142 13.46 7.05 -19.84
N PRO A 143 13.15 5.75 -19.81
CA PRO A 143 11.82 5.24 -20.16
C PRO A 143 10.73 5.72 -19.18
N VAL A 144 11.06 5.81 -17.88
CA VAL A 144 10.10 6.24 -16.85
C VAL A 144 9.78 7.73 -16.99
N THR A 145 10.79 8.56 -17.25
CA THR A 145 10.60 10.00 -17.50
C THR A 145 9.76 10.24 -18.76
N ALA A 146 10.00 9.47 -19.82
CA ALA A 146 9.23 9.57 -21.06
C ALA A 146 7.75 9.22 -20.86
N LEU A 147 7.47 8.15 -20.11
CA LEU A 147 6.10 7.79 -19.74
C LEU A 147 5.45 8.89 -18.87
N GLY A 148 6.17 9.42 -17.88
CA GLY A 148 5.71 10.52 -17.05
C GLY A 148 5.37 11.78 -17.85
N ALA A 149 6.16 12.11 -18.88
CA ALA A 149 5.89 13.21 -19.80
C ALA A 149 4.59 13.01 -20.59
N GLN A 150 4.36 11.80 -21.10
CA GLN A 150 3.12 11.49 -21.82
C GLN A 150 1.89 11.61 -20.92
N MET A 151 1.98 11.16 -19.67
CA MET A 151 0.92 11.33 -18.69
C MET A 151 0.67 12.82 -18.42
N LEU A 152 1.70 13.62 -18.15
CA LEU A 152 1.57 15.07 -17.91
C LEU A 152 1.02 15.85 -19.11
N ALA A 153 1.41 15.47 -20.33
CA ALA A 153 0.90 16.07 -21.56
C ALA A 153 -0.60 15.78 -21.73
N ALA A 154 -1.03 14.53 -21.51
CA ALA A 154 -2.45 14.16 -21.55
C ALA A 154 -3.28 15.02 -20.57
N LEU A 155 -2.74 15.29 -19.38
CA LEU A 155 -3.40 16.08 -18.35
C LEU A 155 -3.53 17.55 -18.70
N CYS A 156 -2.46 18.15 -19.22
CA CYS A 156 -2.51 19.53 -19.70
C CYS A 156 -3.57 19.70 -20.81
N ASN A 157 -3.71 18.68 -21.67
CA ASN A 157 -4.67 18.68 -22.78
C ASN A 157 -6.13 18.49 -22.34
N LEU A 158 -6.38 17.78 -21.23
CA LEU A 158 -7.74 17.61 -20.66
C LEU A 158 -8.27 18.89 -19.96
N ARG A 159 -7.54 20.01 -20.04
CA ARG A 159 -7.79 21.27 -19.30
C ARG A 159 -7.71 21.11 -17.78
N CYS A 160 -7.11 20.02 -17.32
CA CYS A 160 -6.73 19.76 -15.94
C CYS A 160 -5.26 20.19 -15.76
N GLY A 161 -4.95 21.48 -15.86
CA GLY A 161 -3.61 22.04 -15.63
C GLY A 161 -3.07 21.83 -14.19
N GLU A 162 -3.76 21.00 -13.43
CA GLU A 162 -3.72 20.75 -12.01
C GLU A 162 -3.66 19.24 -11.79
N LEU A 163 -2.83 18.80 -10.85
CA LEU A 163 -2.55 17.38 -10.58
C LEU A 163 -3.70 16.58 -9.97
N GLY A 164 -4.76 17.24 -9.49
CA GLY A 164 -5.87 16.56 -8.80
C GLY A 164 -6.70 15.63 -9.68
N PRO A 165 -7.28 16.13 -10.79
CA PRO A 165 -8.11 15.35 -11.70
C PRO A 165 -7.41 14.15 -12.34
N VAL A 166 -6.07 14.17 -12.38
CA VAL A 166 -5.20 13.08 -12.88
C VAL A 166 -5.49 11.75 -12.20
N PHE A 167 -5.56 11.79 -10.88
CA PHE A 167 -5.68 10.58 -10.08
C PHE A 167 -7.08 9.99 -10.23
N GLU A 168 -8.11 10.83 -10.24
CA GLU A 168 -9.49 10.39 -10.49
C GLU A 168 -9.63 9.75 -11.87
N GLU A 169 -9.13 10.39 -12.93
CA GLU A 169 -9.33 9.93 -14.29
C GLU A 169 -8.50 8.67 -14.62
N LEU A 170 -7.25 8.61 -14.17
CA LEU A 170 -6.32 7.52 -14.52
C LEU A 170 -6.31 6.34 -13.54
N SER A 171 -6.76 6.51 -12.29
CA SER A 171 -6.81 5.39 -11.33
C SER A 171 -7.92 4.39 -11.68
N GLY A 172 -8.92 4.81 -12.47
CA GLY A 172 -10.13 4.02 -12.71
C GLY A 172 -11.01 3.85 -11.46
N LEU A 173 -10.62 4.45 -10.32
CA LEU A 173 -11.37 4.46 -9.08
C LEU A 173 -12.42 5.57 -9.17
N ARG A 174 -13.57 5.26 -9.79
CA ARG A 174 -14.75 6.13 -9.69
C ARG A 174 -15.25 6.07 -8.24
N ARG A 175 -15.11 7.17 -7.52
CA ARG A 175 -15.85 7.43 -6.27
C ARG A 175 -17.13 8.18 -6.59
#